data_AF-A0A843FRX1-F1
#
_entry.id   AF-A0A843FRX1-F1
#
_cell.length_a   1.000
_cell.length_b   1.000
_cell.length_c   1.000
_cell.angle_alpha   90.00
_cell.angle_beta   90.00
_cell.angle_gamma   90.00
#
_symmetry.space_group_name_H-M   'P 1'
#
loop_
_entity.id
_entity.type
_entity.pdbx_description
1 polymer ?
#
loop_
_entity_poly.entity_id
_entity_poly.type
_entity_poly.pdbx_seq_one_letter_code
_entity_poly.pdbx_strand_id
1 'polypeptide(L)'
;MSPKASWDDKKEFITTALESGIDYVLDTVDSENIRKVGNFKVISNEEDADIYLVGIDGEGDGTLELKDNLNESADLAKANEAKNSGKTVCAYIVITDKLHEQLAVTLGRVVDYVILVATDWTIIPLENIIADLQKENVNIIAAVKNADDAKVAMETLEVGTDGVIFEPNDFAQIKDISNLIDELSTESYALKDLTITNVEPVG
;
A
#
# COMPACT_ATOMS: atom_id res chain seq x y z
N MET A 1 7.84 -1.97 -2.29
CA MET A 1 8.33 -3.37 -2.28
C MET A 1 9.83 -3.31 -2.40
N SER A 2 10.55 -4.06 -1.57
CA SER A 2 12.00 -4.20 -1.73
C SER A 2 12.33 -4.90 -3.05
N PRO A 3 13.36 -4.48 -3.81
CA PRO A 3 13.77 -5.20 -5.00
C PRO A 3 14.26 -6.60 -4.67
N LYS A 4 14.04 -7.56 -5.58
CA LYS A 4 14.58 -8.92 -5.47
C LYS A 4 16.09 -8.92 -5.78
N ALA A 5 16.88 -8.45 -4.82
CA ALA A 5 18.32 -8.30 -4.93
C ALA A 5 19.05 -8.80 -3.67
N SER A 6 20.38 -8.77 -3.70
CA SER A 6 21.19 -9.05 -2.50
C SER A 6 20.92 -8.01 -1.41
N TRP A 7 21.18 -8.36 -0.15
CA TRP A 7 21.01 -7.41 0.97
C TRP A 7 21.83 -6.13 0.77
N ASP A 8 23.06 -6.23 0.26
CA ASP A 8 23.93 -5.07 0.07
C ASP A 8 23.32 -4.08 -0.93
N ASP A 9 22.78 -4.57 -2.04
CA ASP A 9 22.08 -3.74 -3.04
C ASP A 9 20.78 -3.17 -2.46
N LYS A 10 19.98 -4.03 -1.81
CA LYS A 10 18.69 -3.66 -1.20
C LYS A 10 18.87 -2.57 -0.15
N LYS A 11 19.92 -2.64 0.66
CA LYS A 11 20.20 -1.70 1.75
C LYS A 11 20.31 -0.26 1.25
N GLU A 12 20.91 -0.03 0.09
CA GLU A 12 21.03 1.32 -0.49
C GLU A 12 19.65 1.88 -0.86
N PHE A 13 18.78 1.06 -1.46
CA PHE A 13 17.39 1.46 -1.77
C PHE A 13 16.58 1.74 -0.51
N ILE A 14 16.68 0.88 0.51
CA ILE A 14 15.98 1.07 1.79
C ILE A 14 16.47 2.33 2.49
N THR A 15 17.77 2.60 2.50
CA THR A 15 18.31 3.84 3.10
C THR A 15 17.78 5.06 2.36
N THR A 16 17.79 5.03 1.02
CA THR A 16 17.25 6.13 0.19
C THR A 16 15.75 6.35 0.43
N ALA A 17 14.98 5.27 0.60
CA ALA A 17 13.56 5.33 0.93
C ALA A 17 13.32 6.01 2.29
N LEU A 18 14.11 5.68 3.31
CA LEU A 18 14.05 6.33 4.63
C LEU A 18 14.32 7.82 4.53
N GLU A 19 15.37 8.19 3.79
CA GLU A 19 15.76 9.59 3.57
C GLU A 19 14.72 10.39 2.77
N SER A 20 13.90 9.68 1.97
CA SER A 20 12.81 10.26 1.18
C SER A 20 11.46 10.21 1.91
N GLY A 21 11.46 9.94 3.21
CA GLY A 21 10.24 9.98 4.04
C GLY A 21 9.26 8.83 3.81
N ILE A 22 9.70 7.71 3.22
CA ILE A 22 8.84 6.54 3.04
C ILE A 22 8.72 5.78 4.37
N ASP A 23 7.50 5.57 4.85
CA ASP A 23 7.24 4.96 6.16
C ASP A 23 7.13 3.42 6.15
N TYR A 24 6.82 2.82 5.00
CA TYR A 24 6.47 1.41 4.87
C TYR A 24 7.40 0.67 3.91
N VAL A 25 7.80 -0.55 4.26
CA VAL A 25 8.55 -1.44 3.38
C VAL A 25 7.88 -2.81 3.36
N LEU A 26 7.54 -3.28 2.16
CA LEU A 26 7.13 -4.67 1.94
C LEU A 26 8.34 -5.49 1.53
N ASP A 27 8.66 -6.51 2.33
CA ASP A 27 9.72 -7.49 2.11
C ASP A 27 9.37 -8.79 2.85
N THR A 28 9.61 -9.95 2.23
CA THR A 28 9.27 -11.27 2.80
C THR A 28 10.51 -12.09 3.20
N VAL A 29 11.71 -11.49 3.14
CA VAL A 29 12.99 -12.18 3.32
C VAL A 29 13.92 -11.46 4.29
N ASP A 30 14.02 -10.13 4.19
CA ASP A 30 15.03 -9.31 4.88
C ASP A 30 14.43 -8.40 5.98
N SER A 31 13.27 -8.77 6.53
CA SER A 31 12.53 -7.99 7.54
C SER A 31 13.40 -7.52 8.70
N GLU A 32 14.15 -8.44 9.32
CA GLU A 32 15.06 -8.10 10.43
C GLU A 32 16.14 -7.09 10.03
N ASN A 33 16.66 -7.19 8.81
CA ASN A 33 17.72 -6.33 8.34
C ASN A 33 17.18 -4.93 8.01
N ILE A 34 15.98 -4.84 7.44
CA ILE A 34 15.28 -3.57 7.20
C ILE A 34 15.05 -2.83 8.51
N ARG A 35 14.59 -3.53 9.56
CA ARG A 35 14.41 -2.95 10.92
C ARG A 35 15.69 -2.38 11.52
N LYS A 36 16.87 -2.87 11.12
CA LYS A 36 18.18 -2.34 11.57
C LYS A 36 18.60 -1.08 10.82
N VAL A 37 18.08 -0.83 9.62
CA VAL A 37 18.41 0.36 8.82
C VAL A 37 17.71 1.60 9.39
N GLY A 38 16.46 1.47 9.80
CA GLY A 38 15.69 2.58 10.34
C GLY A 38 14.29 2.19 10.82
N ASN A 39 13.52 3.20 11.20
CA ASN A 39 12.18 3.04 11.75
C ASN A 39 11.14 2.93 10.62
N PHE A 40 11.09 1.77 9.97
CA PHE A 40 10.03 1.42 9.02
C PHE A 40 8.94 0.57 9.67
N LYS A 41 7.72 0.69 9.15
CA LYS A 41 6.71 -0.36 9.32
C LYS A 41 6.92 -1.43 8.24
N VAL A 42 7.26 -2.64 8.66
CA VAL A 42 7.51 -3.77 7.77
C VAL A 42 6.21 -4.53 7.51
N ILE A 43 5.90 -4.70 6.22
CA ILE A 43 4.82 -5.53 5.72
C ILE A 43 5.44 -6.85 5.25
N SER A 44 5.14 -7.95 5.92
CA SER A 44 5.72 -9.28 5.65
C SER A 44 4.75 -10.40 6.04
N ASN A 45 4.97 -11.60 5.51
CA ASN A 45 4.26 -12.81 5.92
C ASN A 45 4.86 -13.49 7.16
N GLU A 46 5.87 -12.88 7.78
CA GLU A 46 6.46 -13.29 9.06
C GLU A 46 5.53 -12.99 10.24
N GLU A 47 5.62 -13.76 11.33
CA GLU A 47 4.71 -13.63 12.47
C GLU A 47 4.87 -12.31 13.25
N ASP A 48 6.08 -11.76 13.27
CA ASP A 48 6.49 -10.54 13.97
C ASP A 48 6.51 -9.30 13.05
N ALA A 49 5.92 -9.40 11.86
CA ALA A 49 5.70 -8.25 10.98
C ALA A 49 4.81 -7.19 11.65
N ASP A 50 5.04 -5.91 11.36
CA ASP A 50 4.19 -4.83 11.88
C ASP A 50 2.79 -4.89 11.23
N ILE A 51 2.76 -5.35 9.98
CA ILE A 51 1.55 -5.61 9.21
C ILE A 51 1.71 -6.99 8.56
N TYR A 52 0.83 -7.91 8.93
CA TYR A 52 0.86 -9.29 8.44
C TYR A 52 0.32 -9.36 7.01
N LEU A 53 1.13 -9.90 6.10
CA LEU A 53 0.84 -9.99 4.68
C LEU A 53 0.21 -11.32 4.31
N VAL A 54 -0.87 -11.27 3.52
CA VAL A 54 -1.49 -12.43 2.86
C VAL A 54 -1.55 -12.20 1.34
N GLY A 55 -1.63 -13.28 0.55
CA GLY A 55 -1.78 -13.21 -0.90
C GLY A 55 -0.49 -13.38 -1.72
N ILE A 56 0.69 -13.07 -1.17
CA ILE A 56 1.97 -13.45 -1.79
C ILE A 56 2.21 -14.95 -1.60
N ASP A 57 2.70 -15.62 -2.65
CA ASP A 57 2.81 -17.08 -2.76
C ASP A 57 1.46 -17.79 -2.53
N GLY A 58 0.36 -17.09 -2.84
CA GLY A 58 -1.02 -17.45 -2.50
C GLY A 58 -1.95 -17.42 -3.70
N GLU A 59 -3.25 -17.34 -3.43
CA GLU A 59 -4.27 -17.15 -4.46
C GLU A 59 -4.28 -15.70 -4.96
N GLY A 60 -3.93 -14.74 -4.09
CA GLY A 60 -3.89 -13.31 -4.39
C GLY A 60 -2.92 -12.95 -5.53
N ASP A 61 -1.75 -13.58 -5.60
CA ASP A 61 -0.78 -13.36 -6.68
C ASP A 61 -0.84 -14.40 -7.81
N GLY A 62 -1.78 -15.35 -7.74
CA GLY A 62 -1.97 -16.41 -8.72
C GLY A 62 -0.99 -17.58 -8.61
N THR A 63 -0.19 -17.66 -7.54
CA THR A 63 0.67 -18.82 -7.28
C THR A 63 -0.13 -20.09 -6.99
N LEU A 64 -1.24 -19.94 -6.25
CA LEU A 64 -2.23 -20.98 -6.00
C LEU A 64 -3.49 -20.74 -6.84
N GLU A 65 -4.16 -21.83 -7.21
CA GLU A 65 -5.42 -21.75 -7.96
C GLU A 65 -6.53 -21.17 -7.08
N LEU A 66 -7.08 -20.03 -7.51
CA LEU A 66 -8.24 -19.42 -6.88
C LEU A 66 -9.53 -20.08 -7.40
N LYS A 67 -10.34 -20.60 -6.48
CA LYS A 67 -11.63 -21.23 -6.81
C LYS A 67 -12.77 -20.23 -6.86
N ASP A 68 -13.81 -20.54 -7.63
CA ASP A 68 -15.04 -19.73 -7.74
C ASP A 68 -15.71 -19.43 -6.39
N ASN A 69 -15.67 -20.38 -5.45
CA ASN A 69 -16.21 -20.19 -4.11
C ASN A 69 -15.16 -19.53 -3.20
N LEU A 70 -15.16 -18.20 -3.13
CA LEU A 70 -14.21 -17.42 -2.32
C LEU A 70 -14.24 -17.74 -0.82
N ASN A 71 -15.30 -18.37 -0.29
CA ASN A 71 -15.31 -18.82 1.11
C ASN A 71 -14.32 -19.97 1.38
N GLU A 72 -13.84 -20.64 0.33
CA GLU A 72 -12.80 -21.66 0.40
C GLU A 72 -11.38 -21.10 0.20
N SER A 73 -11.26 -19.78 0.00
CA SER A 73 -9.96 -19.14 -0.21
C SER A 73 -9.06 -19.33 1.01
N ALA A 74 -7.86 -19.84 0.76
CA ALA A 74 -6.82 -19.97 1.76
C ALA A 74 -6.34 -18.60 2.25
N ASP A 75 -6.26 -17.60 1.36
CA ASP A 75 -5.87 -16.25 1.74
C ASP A 75 -6.93 -15.56 2.61
N LEU A 76 -8.21 -15.76 2.29
CA LEU A 76 -9.31 -15.27 3.13
C LEU A 76 -9.30 -15.95 4.51
N ALA A 77 -9.05 -17.25 4.57
CA ALA A 77 -8.94 -17.97 5.84
C ALA A 77 -7.79 -17.43 6.71
N LYS A 78 -6.60 -17.27 6.12
CA LYS A 78 -5.41 -16.68 6.79
C LYS A 78 -5.67 -15.25 7.26
N ALA A 79 -6.30 -14.43 6.43
CA ALA A 79 -6.64 -13.05 6.79
C ALA A 79 -7.56 -13.00 8.02
N ASN A 80 -8.62 -13.81 8.03
CA ASN A 80 -9.54 -13.89 9.16
C ASN A 80 -8.85 -14.39 10.43
N GLU A 81 -7.99 -15.41 10.34
CA GLU A 81 -7.22 -15.91 11.47
C GLU A 81 -6.31 -14.82 12.05
N ALA A 82 -5.55 -14.12 11.20
CA ALA A 82 -4.68 -13.03 11.61
C ALA A 82 -5.46 -11.88 12.27
N LYS A 83 -6.60 -11.47 11.69
CA LYS A 83 -7.49 -10.45 12.28
C LYS A 83 -8.05 -10.88 13.63
N ASN A 84 -8.48 -12.13 13.78
CA ASN A 84 -8.99 -12.67 15.05
C ASN A 84 -7.92 -12.74 16.14
N SER A 85 -6.65 -12.87 15.75
CA SER A 85 -5.51 -12.76 16.68
C SER A 85 -5.11 -11.31 17.03
N GLY A 86 -5.82 -10.31 16.50
CA GLY A 86 -5.59 -8.90 16.77
C GLY A 86 -4.46 -8.26 15.95
N LYS A 87 -4.00 -8.92 14.88
CA LYS A 87 -2.97 -8.35 13.98
C LYS A 87 -3.58 -7.33 13.02
N THR A 88 -2.77 -6.36 12.62
CA THR A 88 -3.01 -5.54 11.43
C THR A 88 -2.68 -6.38 10.21
N VAL A 89 -3.58 -6.44 9.22
CA VAL A 89 -3.44 -7.33 8.05
C VAL A 89 -3.45 -6.53 6.76
N CYS A 90 -2.56 -6.91 5.84
CA CYS A 90 -2.52 -6.42 4.47
C CYS A 90 -2.74 -7.58 3.50
N ALA A 91 -3.66 -7.43 2.56
CA ALA A 91 -3.81 -8.35 1.44
C ALA A 91 -3.04 -7.85 0.21
N TYR A 92 -2.35 -8.73 -0.50
CA TYR A 92 -1.67 -8.44 -1.77
C TYR A 92 -2.35 -9.22 -2.90
N ILE A 93 -2.80 -8.51 -3.93
CA ILE A 93 -3.65 -9.09 -4.96
C ILE A 93 -3.27 -8.57 -6.34
N VAL A 94 -2.92 -9.48 -7.23
CA VAL A 94 -2.67 -9.20 -8.65
C VAL A 94 -3.97 -9.38 -9.41
N ILE A 95 -4.47 -8.28 -9.97
CA ILE A 95 -5.74 -8.27 -10.70
C ILE A 95 -5.49 -8.79 -12.12
N THR A 96 -5.72 -10.08 -12.30
CA THR A 96 -5.57 -10.77 -13.59
C THR A 96 -6.90 -11.07 -14.28
N ASP A 97 -7.97 -11.24 -13.49
CA ASP A 97 -9.32 -11.52 -13.97
C ASP A 97 -10.40 -10.99 -12.99
N LYS A 98 -11.66 -11.28 -13.31
CA LYS A 98 -12.80 -10.86 -12.49
C LYS A 98 -12.85 -11.55 -11.12
N LEU A 99 -12.30 -12.77 -11.00
CA LEU A 99 -12.32 -13.53 -9.76
C LEU A 99 -11.33 -12.93 -8.75
N HIS A 100 -10.16 -12.47 -9.20
CA HIS A 100 -9.21 -11.73 -8.37
C HIS A 100 -9.77 -10.36 -7.94
N GLU A 101 -10.56 -9.69 -8.81
CA GLU A 101 -11.29 -8.47 -8.41
C GLU A 101 -12.27 -8.75 -7.27
N GLN A 102 -13.03 -9.85 -7.36
CA GLN A 102 -13.96 -10.25 -6.30
C GLN A 102 -13.24 -10.67 -5.01
N LEU A 103 -12.08 -11.33 -5.13
CA LEU A 103 -11.22 -11.64 -3.99
C LEU A 103 -10.73 -10.37 -3.32
N ALA A 104 -10.35 -9.33 -4.08
CA ALA A 104 -9.94 -8.04 -3.56
C ALA A 104 -11.03 -7.34 -2.75
N VAL A 105 -12.26 -7.29 -3.27
CA VAL A 105 -13.38 -6.73 -2.51
C VAL A 105 -13.69 -7.56 -1.27
N THR A 106 -13.60 -8.90 -1.37
CA THR A 106 -13.87 -9.80 -0.24
C THR A 106 -12.85 -9.65 0.88
N LEU A 107 -11.55 -9.63 0.55
CA LEU A 107 -10.47 -9.41 1.50
C LEU A 107 -10.53 -7.98 2.06
N GLY A 108 -10.81 -6.98 1.23
CA GLY A 108 -10.90 -5.57 1.64
C GLY A 108 -11.96 -5.28 2.70
N ARG A 109 -12.99 -6.13 2.83
CA ARG A 109 -13.98 -6.03 3.92
C ARG A 109 -13.47 -6.57 5.26
N VAL A 110 -12.32 -7.24 5.28
CA VAL A 110 -11.78 -7.96 6.44
C VAL A 110 -10.47 -7.34 6.92
N VAL A 111 -9.59 -6.95 5.98
CA VAL A 111 -8.23 -6.49 6.26
C VAL A 111 -8.14 -4.98 6.43
N ASP A 112 -7.01 -4.49 6.94
CA ASP A 112 -6.77 -3.06 7.18
C ASP A 112 -6.17 -2.35 5.95
N TYR A 113 -5.48 -3.13 5.09
CA TYR A 113 -4.84 -2.66 3.86
C TYR A 113 -5.06 -3.66 2.72
N VAL A 114 -5.31 -3.16 1.50
CA VAL A 114 -5.28 -3.98 0.28
C VAL A 114 -4.31 -3.35 -0.71
N ILE A 115 -3.28 -4.09 -1.07
CA ILE A 115 -2.37 -3.77 -2.18
C ILE A 115 -2.95 -4.38 -3.45
N LEU A 116 -3.31 -3.52 -4.39
CA LEU A 116 -3.80 -3.90 -5.71
C LEU A 116 -2.66 -3.78 -6.72
N VAL A 117 -2.40 -4.85 -7.46
CA VAL A 117 -1.41 -4.87 -8.54
C VAL A 117 -2.13 -5.05 -9.86
N ALA A 118 -2.18 -3.99 -10.66
CA ALA A 118 -2.74 -4.03 -12.00
C ALA A 118 -1.63 -4.22 -13.04
N THR A 119 -1.95 -4.94 -14.12
CA THR A 119 -1.05 -5.07 -15.28
C THR A 119 -1.05 -3.82 -16.15
N ASP A 120 -2.17 -3.09 -16.19
CA ASP A 120 -2.36 -1.81 -16.88
C ASP A 120 -3.29 -0.89 -16.07
N TRP A 121 -2.76 0.20 -15.52
CA TRP A 121 -3.48 1.21 -14.74
C TRP A 121 -4.36 2.14 -15.61
N THR A 122 -4.19 2.11 -16.94
CA THR A 122 -4.99 2.89 -17.89
C THR A 122 -6.37 2.27 -18.10
N ILE A 123 -6.49 0.97 -17.83
CA ILE A 123 -7.75 0.26 -17.84
C ILE A 123 -8.35 0.38 -16.44
N ILE A 124 -9.68 0.31 -16.34
CA ILE A 124 -10.49 0.63 -15.16
C ILE A 124 -10.75 -0.62 -14.26
N PRO A 125 -9.76 -1.32 -13.65
CA PRO A 125 -10.04 -2.23 -12.54
C PRO A 125 -10.19 -1.52 -11.19
N LEU A 126 -9.44 -0.43 -10.96
CA LEU A 126 -9.43 0.27 -9.67
C LEU A 126 -10.78 0.87 -9.31
N GLU A 127 -11.43 1.53 -10.27
CA GLU A 127 -12.66 2.27 -10.03
C GLU A 127 -13.74 1.39 -9.39
N ASN A 128 -13.90 0.16 -9.90
CA ASN A 128 -14.90 -0.77 -9.38
C ASN A 128 -14.56 -1.22 -7.95
N ILE A 129 -13.29 -1.57 -7.70
CA ILE A 129 -12.85 -2.03 -6.38
C ILE A 129 -12.95 -0.89 -5.36
N ILE A 130 -12.47 0.31 -5.71
CA ILE A 130 -12.57 1.51 -4.88
C ILE A 130 -14.03 1.81 -4.59
N ALA A 131 -14.91 1.80 -5.60
CA ALA A 131 -16.33 2.06 -5.40
C ALA A 131 -16.99 1.05 -4.44
N ASP A 132 -16.61 -0.23 -4.50
CA ASP A 132 -17.15 -1.26 -3.61
C ASP A 132 -16.57 -1.18 -2.18
N LEU A 133 -15.35 -0.66 -2.02
CA LEU A 133 -14.65 -0.56 -0.74
C LEU A 133 -14.71 0.83 -0.09
N GLN A 134 -15.21 1.87 -0.79
CA GLN A 134 -15.20 3.27 -0.30
C GLN A 134 -15.92 3.49 1.05
N LYS A 135 -16.80 2.57 1.46
CA LYS A 135 -17.53 2.63 2.74
C LYS A 135 -16.97 1.68 3.79
N GLU A 136 -16.02 0.85 3.39
CA GLU A 136 -15.34 -0.10 4.26
C GLU A 136 -14.15 0.59 4.94
N ASN A 137 -13.76 0.10 6.11
CA ASN A 137 -12.61 0.64 6.84
C ASN A 137 -11.32 -0.06 6.41
N VAL A 138 -10.88 0.21 5.18
CA VAL A 138 -9.70 -0.37 4.56
C VAL A 138 -8.93 0.67 3.77
N ASN A 139 -7.60 0.63 3.84
CA ASN A 139 -6.75 1.49 3.02
C ASN A 139 -6.39 0.76 1.71
N ILE A 140 -6.65 1.39 0.58
CA ILE A 140 -6.35 0.86 -0.75
C ILE A 140 -4.99 1.42 -1.20
N ILE A 141 -4.06 0.53 -1.52
CA ILE A 141 -2.70 0.86 -1.95
C ILE A 141 -2.49 0.36 -3.38
N ALA A 142 -2.17 1.25 -4.33
CA ALA A 142 -1.91 0.87 -5.72
C ALA A 142 -0.43 0.54 -5.97
N ALA A 143 -0.15 -0.60 -6.62
CA ALA A 143 1.22 -1.00 -6.98
C ALA A 143 1.69 -0.42 -8.33
N VAL A 144 2.43 0.67 -8.30
CA VAL A 144 2.76 1.47 -9.48
C VAL A 144 4.18 1.21 -9.98
N LYS A 145 4.42 1.43 -11.28
CA LYS A 145 5.74 1.22 -11.88
C LYS A 145 6.57 2.49 -12.00
N ASN A 146 5.95 3.67 -11.95
CA ASN A 146 6.59 4.96 -12.15
C ASN A 146 5.69 6.09 -11.60
N ALA A 147 6.17 7.33 -11.67
CA ALA A 147 5.45 8.51 -11.18
C ALA A 147 4.16 8.82 -11.96
N ASP A 148 4.10 8.55 -13.26
CA ASP A 148 2.87 8.76 -14.05
C ASP A 148 1.75 7.81 -13.59
N ASP A 149 2.08 6.52 -13.41
CA ASP A 149 1.16 5.52 -12.85
C ASP A 149 0.70 5.91 -11.44
N ALA A 150 1.64 6.39 -10.60
CA ALA A 150 1.36 6.88 -9.25
C ALA A 150 0.35 8.04 -9.27
N LYS A 151 0.54 8.99 -10.17
CA LYS A 151 -0.36 10.13 -10.33
C LYS A 151 -1.76 9.68 -10.74
N VAL A 152 -1.86 8.79 -11.73
CA VAL A 152 -3.15 8.24 -12.18
C VAL A 152 -3.87 7.52 -11.05
N ALA A 153 -3.16 6.67 -10.28
CA ALA A 153 -3.74 5.94 -9.16
C ALA A 153 -4.27 6.89 -8.06
N MET A 154 -3.48 7.90 -7.68
CA MET A 154 -3.86 8.86 -6.65
C MET A 154 -5.02 9.78 -7.08
N GLU A 155 -5.13 10.15 -8.36
CA GLU A 155 -6.18 11.04 -8.87
C GLU A 155 -7.50 10.32 -9.24
N THR A 156 -7.53 8.99 -9.21
CA THR A 156 -8.70 8.20 -9.63
C THR A 156 -9.91 8.43 -8.69
N LEU A 157 -11.11 8.67 -9.24
CA LEU A 157 -12.40 8.77 -8.54
C LEU A 157 -12.64 9.96 -7.57
N GLU A 158 -11.85 11.03 -7.58
CA GLU A 158 -11.87 12.14 -6.57
C GLU A 158 -11.60 11.69 -5.12
N VAL A 159 -11.79 10.40 -4.81
CA VAL A 159 -11.47 9.74 -3.54
C VAL A 159 -10.04 9.19 -3.56
N GLY A 160 -9.52 8.79 -4.73
CA GLY A 160 -8.16 8.27 -4.89
C GLY A 160 -7.95 6.89 -4.29
N THR A 161 -6.70 6.43 -4.32
CA THR A 161 -6.18 5.42 -3.40
C THR A 161 -5.56 6.10 -2.19
N ASP A 162 -5.52 5.42 -1.04
CA ASP A 162 -4.91 5.94 0.19
C ASP A 162 -3.37 5.99 0.13
N GLY A 163 -2.77 5.32 -0.85
CA GLY A 163 -1.34 5.41 -1.12
C GLY A 163 -0.89 4.57 -2.30
N VAL A 164 0.42 4.59 -2.56
CA VAL A 164 1.06 3.81 -3.61
C VAL A 164 2.20 2.97 -3.04
N ILE A 165 2.49 1.85 -3.70
CA ILE A 165 3.66 1.02 -3.46
C ILE A 165 4.36 0.75 -4.78
N PHE A 166 5.68 0.69 -4.78
CA PHE A 166 6.45 0.40 -5.99
C PHE A 166 7.70 -0.40 -5.66
N GLU A 167 8.23 -1.11 -6.63
CA GLU A 167 9.57 -1.71 -6.57
C GLU A 167 10.54 -0.76 -7.30
N PRO A 168 11.53 -0.17 -6.61
CA PRO A 168 12.42 0.80 -7.22
C PRO A 168 13.42 0.12 -8.17
N ASN A 169 13.57 0.65 -9.38
CA ASN A 169 14.61 0.25 -10.33
C ASN A 169 15.91 1.05 -10.15
N ASP A 170 15.80 2.28 -9.65
CA ASP A 170 16.91 3.18 -9.36
C ASP A 170 16.56 4.17 -8.22
N PHE A 171 17.56 4.91 -7.73
CA PHE A 171 17.37 5.88 -6.65
C PHE A 171 16.58 7.13 -7.08
N ALA A 172 16.58 7.48 -8.37
CA ALA A 172 15.85 8.64 -8.85
C ALA A 172 14.34 8.39 -8.76
N GLN A 173 13.90 7.18 -9.11
CA GLN A 173 12.51 6.76 -9.01
C GLN A 173 11.93 6.90 -7.58
N ILE A 174 12.73 6.56 -6.55
CA ILE A 174 12.29 6.73 -5.15
C ILE A 174 11.96 8.20 -4.87
N LYS A 175 12.84 9.11 -5.30
CA LYS A 175 12.70 10.55 -5.09
C LYS A 175 11.57 11.12 -5.91
N ASP A 176 11.43 10.71 -7.17
CA ASP A 176 10.40 11.21 -8.08
C ASP A 176 9.00 10.87 -7.56
N ILE A 177 8.79 9.62 -7.11
CA ILE A 177 7.49 9.21 -6.55
C ILE A 177 7.25 9.85 -5.18
N SER A 178 8.26 9.91 -4.30
CA SER A 178 8.15 10.59 -3.00
C SER A 178 7.74 12.06 -3.15
N ASN A 179 8.44 12.82 -4.02
CA ASN A 179 8.13 14.22 -4.28
C ASN A 179 6.72 14.39 -4.87
N LEU A 180 6.31 13.50 -5.78
CA LEU A 180 4.95 13.53 -6.33
C LEU A 180 3.90 13.35 -5.24
N ILE A 181 4.09 12.39 -4.33
CA ILE A 181 3.14 12.16 -3.23
C ILE A 181 3.13 13.35 -2.25
N ASP A 182 4.28 13.96 -1.97
CA ASP A 182 4.36 15.18 -1.17
C ASP A 182 3.62 16.36 -1.85
N GLU A 183 3.78 16.52 -3.16
CA GLU A 183 3.07 17.54 -3.96
C GLU A 183 1.55 17.31 -4.02
N LEU A 184 1.13 16.05 -4.13
CA LEU A 184 -0.30 15.68 -4.14
C LEU A 184 -0.94 15.79 -2.75
N SER A 185 -0.18 15.52 -1.68
CA SER A 185 -0.67 15.62 -0.30
C SER A 185 -0.66 17.05 0.25
N THR A 186 0.12 17.94 -0.36
CA THR A 186 0.04 19.38 -0.10
C THR A 186 -1.20 19.99 -0.77
N GLU A 187 -2.38 19.70 -0.21
CA GLU A 187 -3.54 20.55 -0.42
C GLU A 187 -3.18 22.00 -0.04
N SER A 188 -3.29 22.91 -0.99
CA SER A 188 -3.19 24.34 -0.70
C SER A 188 -4.41 24.73 0.15
N TYR A 189 -4.27 24.76 1.47
CA TYR A 189 -5.27 25.39 2.31
C TYR A 189 -5.30 26.89 1.97
N ALA A 190 -6.40 27.36 1.40
CA ALA A 190 -6.63 28.79 1.27
C ALA A 190 -6.66 29.40 2.68
N LEU A 191 -5.57 30.07 3.07
CA LEU A 191 -5.50 30.80 4.32
C LEU A 191 -6.65 31.83 4.30
N LYS A 192 -7.56 31.72 5.29
CA LYS A 192 -8.55 32.76 5.51
C LYS A 192 -7.91 33.89 6.30
N ASP A 193 -8.05 35.11 5.80
CA ASP A 193 -7.76 36.30 6.57
C ASP A 193 -8.60 36.28 7.86
N LEU A 194 -7.93 36.32 9.00
CA LEU A 194 -8.55 36.47 10.31
C LEU A 194 -8.34 37.90 10.79
N THR A 195 -9.39 38.50 11.35
CA THR A 195 -9.29 39.82 11.97
C THR A 195 -8.89 39.65 13.44
N ILE A 196 -7.81 40.32 13.84
CA ILE A 196 -7.40 40.39 15.26
C ILE A 196 -8.50 41.12 16.02
N THR A 197 -9.16 40.43 16.97
CA THR A 197 -10.26 41.00 17.77
C THR A 197 -9.80 41.62 19.09
N ASN A 198 -8.67 41.16 19.64
CA ASN A 198 -8.10 41.69 20.88
C ASN A 198 -6.60 41.35 20.97
N VAL A 199 -5.81 42.22 21.61
CA VAL A 199 -4.38 41.98 21.91
C VAL A 199 -4.14 42.40 23.35
N GLU A 200 -3.66 41.47 24.18
CA GLU A 200 -3.36 41.72 25.58
C GLU A 200 -1.89 41.40 25.91
N PRO A 201 -1.22 42.21 26.74
CA PRO A 201 0.13 41.92 27.19
C PRO A 201 0.15 40.79 28.21
N VAL A 202 0.99 39.78 27.97
CA VAL A 202 1.34 38.76 28.96
C VAL A 202 2.42 39.32 29.89
N GLY A 203 1.98 40.01 30.93
CA GLY A 203 2.81 40.43 32.06
C GLY A 203 3.05 39.33 33.07
#